data_AF-A0A4R1PS57-F1
#
_entry.id   AF-A0A4R1PS57-F1
#
_cell.length_a   1.000
_cell.length_b   1.000
_cell.length_c   1.000
_cell.angle_alpha   90.00
_cell.angle_beta   90.00
_cell.angle_gamma   90.00
#
_symmetry.space_group_name_H-M   'P 1'
#
loop_
_entity.id
_entity.type
_entity.pdbx_description
1 polymer ?
#
loop_
_entity_poly.entity_id
_entity_poly.type
_entity_poly.pdbx_seq_one_letter_code
_entity_poly.pdbx_strand_id
1 'polypeptide(L)'
;MKVGHEIPVNSTAARVMGRGEVYESRKKYSAICQDVPPAMRKPTSQELGSQSWADLSGVRFGRFTVIAQAAEVKGWVVRCSCGNYSTRSAKSIRNPNNSTDCCEECRHLLYLKRSEIWRRTGKHVEWGELA
;
A
#
# COMPACT_ATOMS: atom_id res chain seq x y z
N MET A 1 -45.66 -10.32 11.50
CA MET A 1 -45.15 -9.67 10.27
C MET A 1 -44.19 -8.57 10.72
N LYS A 2 -42.88 -8.76 10.54
CA LYS A 2 -41.88 -7.78 11.00
C LYS A 2 -41.71 -6.73 9.90
N VAL A 3 -42.39 -5.60 10.03
CA VAL A 3 -42.25 -4.44 9.15
C VAL A 3 -41.68 -3.32 10.01
N GLY A 4 -40.49 -2.80 9.67
CA GLY A 4 -40.00 -1.59 10.34
C GLY A 4 -38.49 -1.35 10.39
N HIS A 5 -37.64 -2.22 9.84
CA HIS A 5 -36.16 -2.01 9.90
C HIS A 5 -35.49 -1.96 8.53
N GLU A 6 -36.25 -2.25 7.48
CA GLU A 6 -35.78 -2.36 6.09
C GLU A 6 -35.82 -1.04 5.33
N ILE A 7 -36.50 -0.02 5.89
CA ILE A 7 -36.57 1.34 5.35
C ILE A 7 -35.72 2.24 6.25
N PRO A 8 -34.80 3.05 5.70
CA PRO A 8 -33.96 3.92 6.50
C PRO A 8 -34.79 4.95 7.27
N VAL A 9 -34.54 5.06 8.57
CA VAL A 9 -35.28 5.95 9.50
C VAL A 9 -35.03 7.44 9.21
N ASN A 10 -33.90 7.78 8.59
CA ASN A 10 -33.53 9.15 8.23
C ASN A 10 -32.57 9.19 7.02
N SER A 11 -32.23 10.38 6.56
CA SER A 11 -31.32 10.60 5.42
C SER A 11 -29.93 10.01 5.63
N THR A 12 -29.42 10.01 6.87
CA THR A 12 -28.15 9.39 7.23
C THR A 12 -28.21 7.88 7.04
N ALA A 13 -29.24 7.23 7.59
CA ALA A 13 -29.49 5.80 7.39
C ALA A 13 -29.72 5.47 5.90
N ALA A 14 -30.39 6.36 5.15
CA ALA A 14 -30.63 6.19 3.72
C ALA A 14 -29.34 6.27 2.92
N ARG A 15 -28.39 7.12 3.32
CA ARG A 15 -27.07 7.21 2.69
C ARG A 15 -26.20 5.98 2.99
N VAL A 16 -26.31 5.39 4.18
CA VAL A 16 -25.60 4.15 4.55
C VAL A 16 -26.18 2.93 3.82
N MET A 17 -27.51 2.86 3.70
CA MET A 17 -28.22 1.78 2.99
C MET A 17 -28.25 1.99 1.47
N GLY A 18 -27.93 3.19 1.00
CA GLY A 18 -27.85 3.53 -0.41
C GLY A 18 -26.80 2.67 -1.12
N ARG A 19 -27.05 2.34 -2.39
CA ARG A 19 -26.10 1.57 -3.20
C ARG A 19 -24.80 2.38 -3.34
N GLY A 20 -23.76 1.96 -2.63
CA GLY A 20 -22.41 2.42 -2.87
C GLY A 20 -21.88 1.82 -4.17
N GLU A 21 -21.08 2.58 -4.90
CA GLU A 21 -20.28 2.04 -5.99
C GLU A 21 -18.93 1.59 -5.40
N VAL A 22 -18.65 0.29 -5.47
CA VAL A 22 -17.33 -0.23 -5.11
C VAL A 22 -16.42 0.00 -6.29
N TYR A 23 -15.36 0.80 -6.08
CA TYR A 23 -14.31 0.98 -7.09
C TYR A 23 -13.23 -0.07 -6.88
N GLU A 24 -13.12 -0.99 -7.84
CA GLU A 24 -11.99 -1.92 -7.95
C GLU A 24 -11.08 -1.50 -9.10
N SER A 25 -9.79 -1.36 -8.81
CA SER A 25 -8.79 -1.11 -9.84
C SER A 25 -8.70 -2.31 -10.79
N ARG A 26 -8.83 -2.06 -12.10
CA ARG A 26 -8.62 -3.08 -13.14
C ARG A 26 -7.15 -3.23 -13.55
N LYS A 27 -6.25 -2.47 -12.93
CA LYS A 27 -4.83 -2.50 -13.30
C LYS A 27 -4.21 -3.80 -12.83
N LYS A 28 -3.54 -4.50 -13.73
CA LYS A 28 -2.75 -5.69 -13.41
C LYS A 28 -1.35 -5.25 -13.03
N TYR A 29 -0.90 -5.68 -11.85
CA TYR A 29 0.43 -5.40 -11.35
C TYR A 29 1.30 -6.63 -11.47
N SER A 30 2.56 -6.45 -11.85
CA SER A 30 3.56 -7.53 -11.80
C SER A 30 4.10 -7.74 -10.39
N ALA A 31 4.09 -6.70 -9.55
CA ALA A 31 4.57 -6.76 -8.19
C ALA A 31 3.48 -7.25 -7.22
N ILE A 32 3.93 -7.91 -6.14
CA ILE A 32 3.07 -8.34 -5.04
C ILE A 32 2.47 -7.09 -4.37
N CYS A 33 1.15 -6.95 -4.45
CA CYS A 33 0.36 -5.91 -3.80
C CYS A 33 -0.96 -6.54 -3.39
N GLN A 34 -1.03 -7.04 -2.17
CA GLN A 34 -2.16 -7.84 -1.69
C GLN A 34 -2.61 -7.37 -0.30
N ASP A 35 -3.87 -7.59 0.02
CA ASP A 35 -4.43 -7.21 1.33
C ASP A 35 -4.02 -8.18 2.45
N VAL A 36 -3.53 -9.35 2.07
CA VAL A 36 -3.07 -10.41 2.98
C VAL A 36 -1.55 -10.34 3.11
N PRO A 37 -0.99 -10.47 4.33
CA PRO A 37 0.45 -10.51 4.50
C PRO A 37 1.07 -11.72 3.78
N PRO A 38 2.13 -11.53 2.97
CA PRO A 38 2.93 -12.62 2.44
C PRO A 38 3.52 -13.48 3.54
N ALA A 39 3.89 -14.72 3.22
CA ALA A 39 4.60 -15.61 4.14
C ALA A 39 5.91 -14.94 4.63
N MET A 40 6.06 -14.87 5.95
CA MET A 40 7.21 -14.26 6.63
C MET A 40 8.01 -15.34 7.36
N ARG A 41 9.33 -15.13 7.46
CA ARG A 41 10.22 -16.02 8.21
C ARG A 41 11.05 -15.25 9.22
N LYS A 42 11.52 -15.97 10.24
CA LYS A 42 12.56 -15.47 11.14
C LYS A 42 13.93 -15.57 10.47
N PRO A 43 14.87 -14.66 10.77
CA PRO A 43 16.23 -14.76 10.28
C PRO A 43 16.92 -16.04 10.81
N THR A 44 17.72 -16.68 9.97
CA THR A 44 18.47 -17.91 10.30
C THR A 44 19.74 -17.55 11.08
N SER A 45 20.23 -18.43 11.96
CA SER A 45 21.46 -18.20 12.74
C SER A 45 22.68 -17.78 11.91
N GLN A 46 22.82 -18.32 10.69
CA GLN A 46 23.87 -17.96 9.74
C GLN A 46 23.78 -16.49 9.25
N GLU A 47 22.57 -15.96 9.13
CA GLU A 47 22.34 -14.58 8.68
C GLU A 47 22.65 -13.58 9.79
N LEU A 48 22.32 -13.91 11.04
CA LEU A 48 22.62 -13.04 12.19
C LEU A 48 24.14 -12.83 12.39
N GLY A 49 24.95 -13.83 12.04
CA GLY A 49 26.41 -13.75 12.15
C GLY A 49 27.09 -13.04 10.97
N SER A 50 26.35 -12.65 9.93
CA SER A 50 26.93 -12.03 8.74
C SER A 50 27.12 -10.53 8.91
N GLN A 51 28.33 -10.01 8.67
CA GLN A 51 28.67 -8.57 8.80
C GLN A 51 27.81 -7.65 7.91
N SER A 52 27.24 -8.18 6.82
CA SER A 52 26.39 -7.45 5.87
C SER A 52 24.90 -7.44 6.25
N TRP A 53 24.51 -8.26 7.23
CA TRP A 53 23.14 -8.34 7.69
C TRP A 53 22.85 -7.18 8.63
N ALA A 54 21.76 -6.46 8.33
CA ALA A 54 21.21 -5.46 9.22
C ALA A 54 19.72 -5.72 9.32
N ASP A 55 19.19 -5.73 10.54
CA ASP A 55 17.76 -5.80 10.73
C ASP A 55 17.12 -4.49 10.26
N LEU A 56 16.19 -4.59 9.32
CA LEU A 56 15.42 -3.46 8.80
C LEU A 56 13.99 -3.49 9.34
N SER A 57 13.65 -4.41 10.25
CA SER A 57 12.33 -4.47 10.87
C SER A 57 11.99 -3.15 11.57
N GLY A 58 10.75 -2.68 11.41
CA GLY A 58 10.27 -1.42 11.97
C GLY A 58 10.71 -0.15 11.23
N VAL A 59 11.63 -0.23 10.27
CA VAL A 59 12.04 0.94 9.47
C VAL A 59 10.87 1.46 8.64
N ARG A 60 10.69 2.78 8.63
CA ARG A 60 9.70 3.48 7.81
C ARG A 60 10.41 4.24 6.69
N PHE A 61 9.90 4.10 5.47
CA PHE A 61 10.38 4.83 4.30
C PHE A 61 9.21 5.04 3.35
N GLY A 62 9.11 6.24 2.75
CA GLY A 62 7.91 6.63 1.99
C GLY A 62 6.62 6.33 2.75
N ARG A 63 5.73 5.57 2.12
CA ARG A 63 4.46 5.12 2.72
C ARG A 63 4.53 3.71 3.31
N PHE A 64 5.71 3.12 3.38
CA PHE A 64 5.93 1.75 3.83
C PHE A 64 6.48 1.67 5.25
N THR A 65 6.08 0.60 5.94
CA THR A 65 6.69 0.13 7.19
C THR A 65 7.17 -1.30 6.99
N VAL A 66 8.44 -1.56 7.30
CA VAL A 66 9.03 -2.90 7.19
C VAL A 66 8.55 -3.78 8.35
N ILE A 67 8.04 -4.97 8.04
CA ILE A 67 7.54 -5.91 9.05
C ILE A 67 8.57 -6.99 9.35
N ALA A 68 8.95 -7.77 8.34
CA ALA A 68 9.84 -8.93 8.50
C ALA A 68 10.47 -9.34 7.17
N GLN A 69 11.33 -10.36 7.20
CA GLN A 69 11.85 -10.99 5.99
C GLN A 69 10.79 -11.89 5.34
N ALA A 70 10.74 -11.86 4.01
CA ALA A 70 9.87 -12.74 3.24
C ALA A 70 10.40 -14.19 3.26
N ALA A 71 9.48 -15.15 3.29
CA ALA A 71 9.82 -16.57 3.32
C ALA A 71 10.16 -17.12 1.91
N GLU A 72 9.37 -16.74 0.91
CA GLU A 72 9.45 -17.31 -0.44
C GLU A 72 10.39 -16.52 -1.36
N VAL A 73 10.49 -15.21 -1.16
CA VAL A 73 11.29 -14.31 -1.99
C VAL A 73 12.40 -13.65 -1.20
N LYS A 74 13.55 -13.42 -1.83
CA LYS A 74 14.63 -12.64 -1.21
C LYS A 74 14.19 -11.17 -1.08
N GLY A 75 13.87 -10.75 0.13
CA GLY A 75 13.48 -9.39 0.42
C GLY A 75 12.76 -9.23 1.75
N TRP A 76 12.19 -8.05 1.93
CA TRP A 76 11.45 -7.68 3.12
C TRP A 76 9.98 -7.50 2.78
N VAL A 77 9.12 -8.00 3.65
CA VAL A 77 7.69 -7.73 3.64
C VAL A 77 7.47 -6.35 4.23
N VAL A 78 6.83 -5.49 3.46
CA VAL A 78 6.48 -4.13 3.84
C VAL A 78 4.97 -3.96 3.80
N ARG A 79 4.45 -3.15 4.72
CA ARG A 79 3.05 -2.74 4.75
C ARG A 79 2.92 -1.28 4.36
N CYS A 80 2.10 -1.01 3.36
CA CYS A 80 1.76 0.35 2.93
C CYS A 80 0.74 0.96 3.89
N SER A 81 0.72 2.29 3.99
CA SER A 81 -0.28 3.01 4.78
C SER A 81 -1.73 2.81 4.33
N CYS A 82 -1.96 2.35 3.09
CA CYS A 82 -3.30 1.96 2.61
C CYS A 82 -3.78 0.61 3.16
N GLY A 83 -2.89 -0.20 3.74
CA GLY A 83 -3.20 -1.53 4.24
C GLY A 83 -2.51 -2.66 3.48
N ASN A 84 -2.23 -2.48 2.19
CA ASN A 84 -1.68 -3.53 1.33
C ASN A 84 -0.23 -3.87 1.70
N TYR A 85 0.12 -5.12 1.45
CA TYR A 85 1.44 -5.68 1.63
C TYR A 85 2.15 -5.82 0.29
N SER A 86 3.44 -5.52 0.31
CA SER A 86 4.34 -5.66 -0.83
C SER A 86 5.68 -6.22 -0.39
N THR A 87 6.50 -6.61 -1.35
CA THR A 87 7.88 -7.03 -1.12
C THR A 87 8.85 -5.98 -1.68
N ARG A 88 9.89 -5.66 -0.90
CA ARG A 88 10.93 -4.71 -1.27
C ARG A 88 12.33 -5.24 -0.95
N SER A 89 13.29 -4.84 -1.77
CA SER A 89 14.69 -5.20 -1.56
C SER A 89 15.31 -4.35 -0.44
N ALA A 90 16.33 -4.88 0.24
CA ALA A 90 17.08 -4.11 1.25
C ALA A 90 17.71 -2.83 0.63
N LYS A 91 18.10 -2.88 -0.65
CA LYS A 91 18.64 -1.73 -1.39
C LYS A 91 17.60 -0.61 -1.53
N SER A 92 16.34 -0.96 -1.82
CA SER A 92 15.24 0.01 -1.96
C SER A 92 14.90 0.68 -0.62
N ILE A 93 15.00 -0.07 0.48
CA ILE A 93 14.71 0.42 1.84
C ILE A 93 15.81 1.37 2.32
N ARG A 94 17.07 1.04 2.05
CA ARG A 94 18.23 1.86 2.46
C ARG A 94 18.44 3.10 1.59
N ASN A 95 17.72 3.23 0.47
CA ASN A 95 17.89 4.37 -0.43
C ASN A 95 17.19 5.62 0.12
N PRO A 96 17.91 6.68 0.52
CA PRO A 96 17.30 7.89 1.07
C PRO A 96 16.47 8.65 0.04
N ASN A 97 16.74 8.47 -1.26
CA ASN A 97 15.99 9.12 -2.33
C ASN A 97 14.60 8.50 -2.54
N ASN A 98 14.28 7.39 -1.86
CA ASN A 98 13.01 6.68 -2.01
C ASN A 98 11.95 7.20 -1.01
N SER A 99 11.82 8.52 -0.92
CA SER A 99 10.96 9.20 0.06
C SER A 99 9.48 9.21 -0.31
N THR A 100 9.13 8.94 -1.56
CA THR A 100 7.74 8.90 -2.05
C THR A 100 7.30 7.50 -2.48
N ASP A 101 8.02 6.45 -2.06
CA ASP A 101 7.69 5.08 -2.44
C ASP A 101 6.39 4.62 -1.80
N CYS A 102 5.63 3.82 -2.53
CA CYS A 102 4.35 3.27 -2.09
C CYS A 102 3.99 1.99 -2.84
N CYS A 103 2.92 1.32 -2.40
CA CYS A 103 2.43 0.12 -3.08
C CYS A 103 1.89 0.47 -4.48
N GLU A 104 1.72 -0.54 -5.31
CA GLU A 104 1.31 -0.33 -6.69
C GLU A 104 -0.10 0.26 -6.83
N GLU A 105 -1.01 -0.04 -5.90
CA GLU A 105 -2.33 0.61 -5.84
C GLU A 105 -2.22 2.10 -5.56
N CYS A 106 -1.50 2.48 -4.49
CA CYS A 106 -1.26 3.88 -4.18
C CYS A 106 -0.57 4.58 -5.36
N ARG A 107 0.42 3.95 -5.98
CA ARG A 107 1.11 4.49 -7.16
C ARG A 107 0.14 4.71 -8.32
N HIS A 108 -0.81 3.79 -8.54
CA HIS A 108 -1.83 3.96 -9.56
C HIS A 108 -2.79 5.11 -9.24
N LEU A 109 -3.23 5.22 -7.99
CA LEU A 109 -4.07 6.34 -7.55
C LEU A 109 -3.35 7.68 -7.72
N LEU A 110 -2.07 7.78 -7.35
CA LEU A 110 -1.26 8.98 -7.55
C LEU A 110 -1.17 9.36 -9.04
N TYR A 111 -0.99 8.36 -9.91
CA TYR A 111 -1.00 8.58 -11.35
C TYR A 111 -2.34 9.12 -11.86
N LEU A 112 -3.47 8.54 -11.44
CA LEU A 112 -4.80 9.01 -11.81
C LEU A 112 -5.06 10.44 -11.30
N LYS A 113 -4.61 10.75 -10.08
CA LYS A 113 -4.71 12.09 -9.49
C LYS A 113 -3.89 13.11 -10.29
N ARG A 114 -2.68 12.75 -10.70
CA ARG A 114 -1.81 13.61 -11.52
C ARG A 114 -2.42 13.87 -12.90
N SER A 115 -2.99 12.85 -13.54
CA SER A 115 -3.63 12.99 -14.86
C SER A 115 -4.91 13.84 -14.80
N GLU A 116 -5.67 13.76 -13.70
CA GLU A 116 -6.82 14.62 -13.42
C GLU A 116 -6.42 16.09 -13.32
N ILE A 117 -5.36 16.39 -12.57
CA ILE A 117 -4.89 17.76 -12.38
C ILE A 117 -4.42 18.33 -13.73
N TRP A 118 -3.65 17.57 -14.51
CA TRP A 118 -3.26 17.98 -15.84
C TRP A 118 -4.47 18.27 -16.73
N ARG A 119 -5.47 17.37 -16.76
CA ARG A 119 -6.66 17.55 -17.60
C ARG A 119 -7.46 18.81 -17.24
N ARG A 120 -7.50 19.18 -15.95
CA ARG A 120 -8.26 20.35 -15.47
C ARG A 120 -7.48 21.67 -15.57
N THR A 121 -6.16 21.63 -15.39
CA THR A 121 -5.34 22.85 -15.20
C THR A 121 -4.26 23.07 -16.26
N GLY A 122 -3.90 22.04 -17.01
CA GLY A 122 -2.76 22.05 -17.94
C GLY A 122 -1.40 22.16 -17.26
N LYS A 123 -1.31 21.92 -15.94
CA LYS A 123 -0.05 22.02 -15.17
C LYS A 123 0.44 20.66 -14.70
N HIS A 124 1.75 20.45 -14.79
CA HIS A 124 2.39 19.29 -14.19
C HIS A 124 2.60 19.52 -12.69
N VAL A 125 2.30 18.50 -11.90
CA VAL A 125 2.53 18.46 -10.44
C VAL A 125 3.64 17.48 -10.14
N GLU A 126 4.50 17.80 -9.19
CA GLU A 126 5.58 16.93 -8.74
C GLU A 126 5.06 15.80 -7.84
N TRP A 127 5.75 14.64 -7.85
CA TRP A 127 5.30 13.48 -7.08
C TRP A 127 5.28 13.72 -5.56
N GLY A 128 6.18 14.56 -5.05
CA GLY A 128 6.24 14.93 -3.64
C GLY A 128 5.02 15.71 -3.15
N GLU A 129 4.34 16.44 -4.04
CA GLU A 129 3.12 17.19 -3.70
C GLU A 129 1.87 16.30 -3.65
N LEU A 130 1.94 15.11 -4.26
CA LEU A 130 0.83 14.17 -4.34
C LEU A 130 0.89 13.07 -3.27
N ALA A 131 2.09 12.79 -2.74
CA ALA A 131 2.42 11.61 -1.92
C ALA A 131 1.82 11.63 -0.51
#